data_AF-A0A3N5SJN0-F1
#
_entry.id   AF-A0A3N5SJN0-F1
#
_cell.length_a   1.000
_cell.length_b   1.000
_cell.length_c   1.000
_cell.angle_alpha   90.00
_cell.angle_beta   90.00
_cell.angle_gamma   90.00
#
_symmetry.space_group_name_H-M   'P 1'
#
loop_
_entity.id
_entity.type
_entity.pdbx_description
1 polymer ?
#
loop_
_entity_poly.entity_id
_entity_poly.type
_entity_poly.pdbx_seq_one_letter_code
_entity_poly.pdbx_strand_id
1 'polypeptide(L)'
;MDGTRRGREGVHGRAGRGRGAGMSNLNLDAQSKHYDIGGVSVLDVIKVKLSGANLDPYEGFLLGNIIKYALRLPYKGTPYRDAEKIEIYAQKLMEELKDLDNPTNQTVD
;
A
#
# COMPACT_ATOMS: atom_id res chain seq x y z
N MET A 1 6.46 56.46 -45.89
CA MET A 1 7.07 56.47 -44.54
C MET A 1 7.15 55.00 -44.13
N ASP A 2 8.28 54.36 -44.44
CA ASP A 2 9.41 54.15 -43.51
C ASP A 2 9.12 52.89 -42.66
N GLY A 3 9.89 51.80 -42.65
CA GLY A 3 11.31 51.64 -42.91
C GLY A 3 12.03 51.21 -41.63
N THR A 4 12.13 49.90 -41.40
CA THR A 4 13.30 49.24 -40.78
C THR A 4 13.49 49.22 -39.23
N ARG A 5 14.04 48.08 -38.76
CA ARG A 5 14.94 47.82 -37.58
C ARG A 5 14.25 47.48 -36.24
N ARG A 6 14.37 46.24 -35.74
CA ARG A 6 15.49 45.52 -35.05
C ARG A 6 15.54 45.76 -33.54
N GLY A 7 15.59 44.65 -32.78
CA GLY A 7 15.98 44.54 -31.36
C GLY A 7 15.38 43.26 -30.77
N ARG A 8 16.01 42.07 -30.86
CA ARG A 8 17.11 41.49 -30.06
C ARG A 8 16.91 41.48 -28.53
N GLU A 9 16.91 40.23 -28.05
CA GLU A 9 17.49 39.71 -26.79
C GLU A 9 16.71 39.83 -25.47
N GLY A 10 16.58 38.66 -24.83
CA GLY A 10 15.97 38.46 -23.52
C GLY A 10 15.96 36.97 -23.15
N VAL A 11 17.16 36.38 -23.02
CA VAL A 11 17.39 35.10 -22.34
C VAL A 11 16.97 35.24 -20.88
N HIS A 12 16.14 34.34 -20.34
CA HIS A 12 16.29 33.76 -18.99
C HIS A 12 15.14 32.79 -18.65
N GLY A 13 15.49 31.68 -17.99
CA GLY A 13 14.55 30.95 -17.13
C GLY A 13 14.17 29.55 -17.60
N ARG A 14 15.06 28.57 -17.38
CA ARG A 14 14.60 27.21 -17.08
C ARG A 14 13.66 27.29 -15.87
N ALA A 15 12.38 27.02 -16.05
CA ALA A 15 11.46 26.77 -14.96
C ALA A 15 10.73 25.44 -15.21
N GLY A 16 11.15 24.46 -14.42
CA GLY A 16 10.34 23.36 -13.89
C GLY A 16 9.33 22.68 -14.82
N ARG A 17 9.60 21.39 -15.12
CA ARG A 17 8.56 20.38 -15.32
C ARG A 17 7.66 20.34 -14.07
N GLY A 18 6.63 21.19 -14.04
CA GLY A 18 5.52 21.10 -13.10
C GLY A 18 4.60 19.96 -13.53
N ARG A 19 4.99 18.71 -13.26
CA ARG A 19 4.04 17.59 -13.18
C ARG A 19 3.27 17.76 -11.87
N GLY A 20 2.22 18.58 -11.90
CA GLY A 20 1.37 18.82 -10.76
C GLY A 20 -0.05 19.11 -11.23
N ALA A 21 -0.90 18.09 -11.10
CA ALA A 21 -2.35 18.13 -10.90
C ALA A 21 -3.00 16.99 -11.69
N GLY A 22 -3.72 16.15 -10.96
CA GLY A 22 -4.51 15.05 -11.54
C GLY A 22 -4.04 13.67 -11.12
N MET A 23 -3.73 13.45 -9.83
CA MET A 23 -4.11 12.16 -9.26
C MET A 23 -5.63 12.10 -9.36
N SER A 24 -6.12 11.51 -10.45
CA SER A 24 -7.52 11.20 -10.65
C SER A 24 -8.00 10.51 -9.38
N ASN A 25 -9.09 11.03 -8.83
CA ASN A 25 -9.89 10.35 -7.83
C ASN A 25 -10.11 8.92 -8.32
N LEU A 26 -9.29 7.98 -7.83
CA LEU A 26 -9.61 6.57 -7.83
C LEU A 26 -10.75 6.46 -6.84
N ASN A 27 -11.96 6.78 -7.32
CA ASN A 27 -13.21 6.40 -6.72
C ASN A 27 -13.25 4.88 -6.78
N LEU A 28 -12.52 4.25 -5.86
CA LEU A 28 -12.39 2.82 -5.73
C LEU A 28 -13.69 2.33 -5.07
N ASP A 29 -14.72 2.23 -5.91
CA ASP A 29 -16.04 1.67 -5.68
C ASP A 29 -16.75 2.10 -4.38
N ALA A 30 -17.99 2.58 -4.50
CA ALA A 30 -18.85 2.88 -3.35
C ALA A 30 -19.10 1.67 -2.41
N GLN A 31 -18.62 0.47 -2.77
CA GLN A 31 -18.58 -0.73 -1.94
C GLN A 31 -17.34 -0.84 -1.03
N SER A 32 -16.32 0.02 -1.16
CA SER A 32 -15.16 0.01 -0.25
C SER A 32 -15.47 0.59 1.13
N LYS A 33 -16.60 1.29 1.29
CA LYS A 33 -17.12 1.79 2.58
C LYS A 33 -17.45 0.68 3.59
N HIS A 34 -17.46 -0.58 3.16
CA HIS A 34 -17.89 -1.71 3.99
C HIS A 34 -16.92 -2.08 5.12
N TYR A 35 -15.78 -1.39 5.27
CA TYR A 35 -14.85 -1.60 6.39
C TYR A 35 -14.35 -0.31 7.06
N ASP A 36 -14.93 0.86 6.72
CA ASP A 36 -14.54 2.12 7.34
C ASP A 36 -15.12 2.18 8.76
N ILE A 37 -14.28 1.86 9.74
CA ILE A 37 -14.62 2.01 11.16
C ILE A 37 -13.98 3.32 11.61
N GLY A 38 -14.81 4.31 11.95
CA GLY A 38 -14.33 5.62 12.40
C GLY A 38 -13.66 6.49 11.32
N GLY A 39 -13.90 6.22 10.04
CA GLY A 39 -13.37 7.02 8.92
C GLY A 39 -11.95 6.67 8.47
N VAL A 40 -11.39 5.55 8.95
CA VAL A 40 -10.10 5.02 8.51
C VAL A 40 -10.33 3.76 7.68
N SER A 41 -9.81 3.75 6.45
CA SER A 41 -9.94 2.59 5.58
C SER A 41 -8.97 1.48 5.98
N VAL A 42 -9.40 0.22 5.85
CA VAL A 42 -8.54 -0.95 6.08
C VAL A 42 -7.27 -0.91 5.22
N LEU A 43 -7.38 -0.40 3.99
CA LEU A 43 -6.24 -0.26 3.10
C LEU A 43 -5.21 0.74 3.64
N ASP A 44 -5.65 1.85 4.24
CA ASP A 44 -4.75 2.82 4.86
C ASP A 44 -4.04 2.21 6.07
N VAL A 45 -4.75 1.44 6.91
CA VAL A 45 -4.13 0.73 8.04
C VAL A 45 -3.05 -0.24 7.54
N ILE A 46 -3.37 -1.06 6.53
CA ILE A 46 -2.42 -2.02 5.94
C ILE A 46 -1.23 -1.27 5.33
N LYS A 47 -1.47 -0.20 4.57
CA LYS A 47 -0.41 0.60 3.95
C LYS A 47 0.54 1.18 5.00
N VAL A 48 0.02 1.75 6.08
CA VAL A 48 0.84 2.29 7.17
C VAL A 48 1.63 1.18 7.87
N LYS A 49 1.03 0.00 8.08
CA LYS A 49 1.70 -1.12 8.74
C LYS A 49 2.76 -1.81 7.90
N LEU A 50 2.60 -1.85 6.57
CA LEU A 50 3.58 -2.43 5.67
C LEU A 50 4.65 -1.42 5.23
N SER A 51 4.39 -0.11 5.32
CA SER A 51 5.38 0.92 4.96
C SER A 51 6.55 0.92 5.94
N GLY A 52 7.72 0.44 5.49
CA GLY A 52 8.93 0.35 6.30
C GLY A 52 9.04 -0.93 7.13
N ALA A 53 8.14 -1.89 6.93
CA ALA A 53 8.31 -3.23 7.47
C ALA A 53 9.44 -3.96 6.72
N ASN A 54 10.28 -4.70 7.45
CA ASN A 54 11.24 -5.62 6.86
C ASN A 54 10.57 -6.96 6.60
N LEU A 55 9.58 -6.96 5.71
CA LEU A 55 8.85 -8.14 5.26
C LEU A 55 8.96 -8.22 3.75
N ASP A 56 9.04 -9.44 3.25
CA ASP A 56 8.94 -9.70 1.82
C ASP A 56 7.49 -9.44 1.30
N PRO A 57 7.28 -9.40 -0.03
CA PRO A 57 5.96 -9.13 -0.59
C PRO A 57 4.87 -10.14 -0.16
N TYR A 58 5.23 -11.40 0.06
CA TYR A 58 4.29 -12.46 0.44
C TYR A 58 3.96 -12.41 1.93
N GLU A 59 4.95 -12.24 2.80
CA GLU A 59 4.77 -11.98 4.22
C GLU A 59 3.89 -10.74 4.46
N GLY A 60 4.15 -9.66 3.72
CA GLY A 60 3.32 -8.46 3.75
C GLY A 60 1.87 -8.72 3.33
N PHE A 61 1.64 -9.59 2.34
CA PHE A 61 0.31 -10.03 1.95
C PHE A 61 -0.40 -10.84 3.05
N LEU A 62 0.32 -11.76 3.71
CA LEU A 62 -0.21 -12.54 4.83
C LEU A 62 -0.60 -11.63 5.99
N LEU A 63 0.30 -10.72 6.40
CA LEU A 63 0.03 -9.73 7.45
C LEU A 63 -1.13 -8.80 7.11
N GLY A 64 -1.20 -8.34 5.86
CA GLY A 64 -2.32 -7.50 5.39
C GLY A 64 -3.67 -8.20 5.51
N ASN A 65 -3.74 -9.50 5.22
CA ASN A 65 -4.97 -10.27 5.40
C ASN A 65 -5.32 -10.45 6.87
N ILE A 66 -4.35 -10.74 7.74
CA ILE A 66 -4.58 -10.82 9.20
C ILE A 66 -5.23 -9.52 9.71
N ILE A 67 -4.65 -8.37 9.37
CA ILE A 67 -5.18 -7.04 9.75
C ILE A 67 -6.60 -6.85 9.22
N LYS A 68 -6.84 -7.17 7.94
CA LYS A 68 -8.16 -7.06 7.31
C LYS A 68 -9.24 -7.87 8.04
N TYR A 69 -8.97 -9.13 8.36
CA TYR A 69 -9.96 -9.99 9.02
C TYR A 69 -10.14 -9.61 10.50
N ALA A 70 -9.07 -9.19 11.19
CA ALA A 70 -9.15 -8.68 12.56
C ALA A 70 -10.04 -7.43 12.66
N LEU A 71 -9.88 -6.47 11.74
CA LEU A 71 -10.72 -5.26 11.70
C LEU A 71 -12.17 -5.57 11.34
N ARG A 72 -12.42 -6.66 10.59
CA ARG A 72 -13.76 -7.05 10.14
C ARG A 72 -14.56 -7.86 11.16
N LEU A 73 -13.85 -8.62 12.00
CA LEU A 73 -14.40 -9.57 12.98
C LEU A 73 -15.53 -8.99 13.86
N PRO A 74 -15.42 -7.77 14.42
CA PRO A 74 -16.50 -7.22 15.25
C PRO A 74 -17.72 -6.66 14.49
N TYR A 75 -17.68 -6.55 13.14
CA TYR A 75 -18.70 -5.78 12.39
C TYR A 75 -19.46 -6.55 11.30
N LYS A 76 -18.91 -7.62 10.73
CA LYS A 76 -19.52 -8.28 9.55
C LYS A 76 -20.56 -9.36 9.89
N GLY A 77 -20.76 -9.66 11.17
CA GLY A 77 -21.74 -10.65 11.63
C GLY A 77 -21.35 -12.12 11.38
N THR A 78 -20.14 -12.39 10.90
CA THR A 78 -19.57 -13.74 10.75
C THR A 78 -18.25 -13.91 11.51
N PRO A 79 -18.23 -13.71 12.84
CA PRO A 79 -17.00 -13.62 13.61
C PRO A 79 -16.18 -14.91 13.58
N TYR A 80 -16.81 -16.08 13.60
CA TYR A 80 -16.12 -17.38 13.52
C TYR A 80 -15.31 -17.51 12.22
N ARG A 81 -15.92 -17.18 11.07
CA ARG A 81 -15.25 -17.29 9.77
C ARG A 81 -14.09 -16.29 9.63
N ASP A 82 -14.22 -15.12 10.27
CA ASP A 82 -13.13 -14.14 10.31
C ASP A 82 -11.99 -14.63 11.23
N ALA A 83 -12.30 -15.23 12.38
CA ALA A 83 -11.32 -15.85 13.26
C ALA A 83 -10.57 -17.00 12.58
N GLU A 84 -11.29 -17.89 11.89
CA GLU A 84 -10.70 -18.98 11.10
C GLU A 84 -9.76 -18.45 10.02
N LYS A 85 -10.12 -17.35 9.35
CA LYS A 85 -9.23 -16.73 8.35
C LYS A 85 -7.98 -16.14 8.99
N ILE A 86 -8.10 -15.49 10.15
CA ILE A 86 -6.95 -14.98 10.91
C ILE A 86 -5.99 -16.13 11.23
N GLU A 87 -6.51 -17.24 11.75
CA GLU A 87 -5.70 -18.42 12.08
C GLU A 87 -4.93 -18.95 10.87
N ILE A 88 -5.62 -19.15 9.73
CA ILE A 88 -4.99 -19.68 8.50
C ILE A 88 -3.83 -18.78 8.03
N TYR A 89 -4.03 -17.47 7.98
CA TYR A 89 -2.97 -16.55 7.53
C TYR A 89 -1.84 -16.43 8.55
N ALA A 90 -2.15 -16.49 9.85
CA ALA A 90 -1.15 -16.48 10.91
C ALA A 90 -0.26 -17.74 10.86
N GLN A 91 -0.84 -18.92 10.65
CA GLN A 91 -0.09 -20.17 10.48
C GLN A 91 0.89 -20.08 9.31
N LYS A 92 0.42 -19.61 8.15
CA LYS A 92 1.29 -19.41 6.97
C LYS A 92 2.41 -18.41 7.23
N LEU A 93 2.11 -17.29 7.89
CA LEU A 93 3.14 -16.29 8.19
C LEU A 93 4.20 -16.85 9.15
N MET A 94 3.79 -17.65 10.15
CA MET A 94 4.74 -18.32 11.03
C MET A 94 5.63 -19.32 10.29
N GLU A 95 5.11 -20.02 9.28
CA GLU A 95 5.89 -20.92 8.44
C GLU A 95 6.98 -20.17 7.68
N GLU A 96 6.63 -19.08 6.98
CA GLU A 96 7.61 -18.25 6.24
C GLU A 96 8.67 -17.66 7.16
N LEU A 97 8.27 -17.14 8.33
CA LEU A 97 9.22 -16.53 9.29
C LEU A 97 10.13 -17.57 9.97
N LYS A 98 9.66 -18.80 10.16
CA LYS A 98 10.46 -19.87 10.77
C LYS A 98 11.67 -20.24 9.91
N ASP A 99 11.53 -20.17 8.59
CA ASP A 99 12.63 -20.42 7.66
C ASP A 99 13.68 -19.29 7.70
N LEU A 100 13.29 -18.07 8.11
CA LEU A 100 14.23 -16.96 8.33
C LEU A 100 15.00 -17.08 9.65
N ASP A 101 14.35 -17.53 10.72
CA ASP A 101 14.96 -17.64 12.06
C ASP A 101 15.84 -18.89 12.23
N ASN A 102 15.83 -19.82 11.27
CA ASN A 102 16.55 -21.10 11.37
C ASN A 102 17.55 -21.28 10.21
N PRO A 103 18.77 -20.72 10.31
CA PRO A 103 19.73 -20.62 9.20
C PRO A 103 20.41 -21.95 8.77
N THR A 104 19.89 -23.12 9.14
CA THR A 104 20.61 -24.41 9.01
C THR A 104 20.24 -25.23 7.76
N ASN A 105 19.88 -24.60 6.64
CA ASN A 105 19.78 -25.35 5.39
C ASN A 105 20.13 -24.51 4.15
N GLN A 106 21.40 -24.08 4.06
CA GLN A 106 22.01 -23.77 2.78
C GLN A 106 23.40 -24.42 2.68
N THR A 107 23.51 -25.30 1.67
CA THR A 107 24.71 -25.86 1.00
C THR A 107 25.48 -27.00 1.67
N VAL A 108 25.11 -28.24 1.34
CA VAL A 108 26.07 -29.30 1.00
C VAL A 108 25.99 -29.51 -0.52
N ASP A 109 26.85 -28.80 -1.26
CA ASP A 109 27.22 -29.11 -2.64
C ASP A 109 28.75 -29.19 -2.71
#